data_AF-A0AAN8YH93-F1
#
_entry.id   AF-A0AAN8YH93-F1
#
_cell.length_a   1.000
_cell.length_b   1.000
_cell.length_c   1.000
_cell.angle_alpha   90.00
_cell.angle_beta   90.00
_cell.angle_gamma   90.00
#
_symmetry.space_group_name_H-M   'P 1'
#
loop_
_entity.id
_entity.type
_entity.pdbx_description
1 polymer ?
#
loop_
_entity_poly.entity_id
_entity_poly.type
_entity_poly.pdbx_seq_one_letter_code
_entity_poly.pdbx_strand_id
1 'polypeptide(L)'
;MTLCSRYLHRIDTKFNQPERNYGGGLKQSNGGLTLFDQPGKTLGAKTQFKLDADELEQAHIYILKNCDEVLPYLKEFAQTHENARHLSDVEWNRQFIKWFKDRVAQLYKRDCSRIMEDLLSLSRGPT
;
A
#
# COMPACT_ATOMS: atom_id res chain seq x y z
N MET A 1 13.77 26.01 29.19
CA MET A 1 13.17 27.35 29.06
C MET A 1 12.53 27.48 27.68
N THR A 2 11.22 27.23 27.54
CA THR A 2 10.47 27.20 26.26
C THR A 2 9.19 28.04 26.30
N LEU A 3 9.09 28.99 27.25
CA LEU A 3 7.87 29.78 27.44
C LEU A 3 7.64 30.75 26.27
N CYS A 4 8.67 31.52 25.87
CA CYS A 4 8.52 32.58 24.86
C CYS A 4 8.33 32.04 23.43
N SER A 5 8.84 30.83 23.12
CA SER A 5 8.73 30.25 21.77
C SER A 5 7.30 29.91 21.36
N ARG A 6 6.37 29.73 22.31
CA ARG A 6 4.96 29.43 22.00
C ARG A 6 4.14 30.67 21.63
N TYR A 7 4.61 31.87 21.96
CA TYR A 7 3.89 33.13 21.70
C TYR A 7 4.37 33.84 20.43
N LEU A 8 5.40 33.32 19.77
CA LEU A 8 5.96 33.90 18.55
C LEU A 8 5.34 33.22 17.32
N HIS A 9 4.15 33.69 16.94
CA HIS A 9 3.31 33.08 15.89
C HIS A 9 3.79 33.28 14.44
N ARG A 10 4.92 33.99 14.24
CA ARG A 10 5.42 34.40 12.91
C ARG A 10 6.85 33.95 12.62
N ILE A 11 7.42 33.09 13.46
CA ILE A 11 8.78 32.60 13.31
C ILE A 11 8.76 31.09 13.40
N ASP A 12 9.47 30.45 12.48
CA ASP A 12 9.61 29.01 12.48
C ASP A 12 10.41 28.57 13.70
N THR A 13 9.71 27.99 14.67
CA THR A 13 10.32 27.36 15.84
C THR A 13 10.42 25.85 15.60
N LYS A 14 11.31 25.17 16.35
CA LYS A 14 11.37 23.69 16.37
C LYS A 14 10.00 23.03 16.62
N PHE A 15 9.05 23.74 17.24
CA PHE A 15 7.73 23.24 17.56
C PHE A 15 6.69 23.48 16.46
N ASN A 16 6.96 24.38 15.51
CA ASN A 16 6.04 24.74 14.43
C ASN A 16 6.54 24.28 13.04
N GLN A 17 7.74 23.72 12.97
CA GLN A 17 8.25 23.12 11.74
C GLN A 17 7.48 21.83 11.43
N PRO A 18 6.97 21.67 10.19
CA PRO A 18 6.41 20.40 9.76
C PRO A 18 7.48 19.29 9.76
N GLU A 19 7.05 18.04 9.75
CA GLU A 19 7.97 16.89 9.78
C GLU A 19 9.07 17.01 8.71
N ARG A 20 10.25 16.46 9.00
CA ARG A 20 11.44 16.56 8.13
C ARG A 20 11.20 16.12 6.68
N ASN A 21 10.20 15.27 6.44
CA ASN A 21 9.83 14.75 5.12
C ASN A 21 8.52 15.33 4.57
N TYR A 22 8.01 16.42 5.17
CA TYR A 22 6.78 17.05 4.74
C TYR A 22 6.94 17.66 3.33
N GLY A 23 6.45 16.92 2.32
CA GLY A 23 6.53 17.27 0.90
C GLY A 23 5.57 18.39 0.47
N GLY A 24 4.83 19.00 1.40
CA GLY A 24 3.80 19.98 1.09
C GLY A 24 2.50 19.31 0.64
N GLY A 25 1.64 19.01 1.62
CA GLY A 25 0.27 18.56 1.41
C GLY A 25 0.10 17.04 1.28
N LEU A 26 -1.02 16.55 1.82
CA LEU A 26 -1.64 15.31 1.40
C LEU A 26 -1.94 15.46 -0.10
N LYS A 27 -1.09 14.93 -0.99
CA LYS A 27 -1.51 14.68 -2.35
C LYS A 27 -2.69 13.72 -2.23
N GLN A 28 -3.89 14.22 -2.48
CA GLN A 28 -5.05 13.37 -2.65
C GLN A 28 -4.73 12.44 -3.81
N SER A 29 -4.99 11.15 -3.65
CA SER A 29 -4.83 10.21 -4.75
C SER A 29 -5.63 10.76 -5.94
N ASN A 30 -5.05 10.71 -7.14
CA ASN A 30 -5.70 11.20 -8.37
C ASN A 30 -6.83 10.26 -8.82
N GLY A 31 -7.66 9.78 -7.88
CA GLY A 31 -8.63 8.71 -8.07
C GLY A 31 -8.01 7.31 -8.10
N GLY A 32 -6.81 7.13 -7.53
CA GLY A 32 -6.09 5.86 -7.44
C GLY A 32 -6.00 5.33 -6.00
N LEU A 33 -5.29 4.22 -5.80
CA LEU A 33 -5.00 3.67 -4.46
C LEU A 33 -4.06 4.61 -3.71
N THR A 34 -4.41 4.95 -2.47
CA THR A 34 -3.59 5.82 -1.61
C THR A 34 -2.21 5.21 -1.31
N LEU A 35 -2.09 3.88 -1.40
CA LEU A 35 -0.84 3.14 -1.29
C LEU A 35 0.24 3.62 -2.28
N PHE A 36 -0.16 4.08 -3.47
CA PHE A 36 0.77 4.56 -4.50
C PHE A 36 1.06 6.05 -4.40
N ASP A 37 0.40 6.78 -3.49
CA ASP A 37 0.75 8.16 -3.24
C ASP A 37 2.08 8.23 -2.50
N GLN A 38 3.04 8.94 -3.08
CA GLN A 38 4.34 9.21 -2.44
C GLN A 38 4.38 10.66 -1.94
N PRO A 39 3.85 10.95 -0.73
CA PRO A 39 3.88 12.31 -0.16
C PRO A 39 5.26 12.69 0.42
N GLY A 40 6.22 11.76 0.46
CA GLY A 40 7.54 11.97 1.03
C GLY A 40 8.58 12.52 0.04
N LYS A 41 9.52 13.31 0.55
CA LYS A 41 10.71 13.76 -0.21
C LYS A 41 11.86 12.77 0.03
N THR A 42 12.54 12.32 -1.03
CA THR A 42 13.66 11.38 -0.90
C THR A 42 14.83 12.02 -0.14
N LEU A 43 15.23 11.44 1.00
CA LEU A 43 16.38 11.88 1.80
C LEU A 43 17.66 11.17 1.35
N GLY A 44 18.31 11.67 0.29
CA GLY A 44 19.68 11.27 -0.10
C GLY A 44 19.89 9.79 -0.43
N ALA A 45 21.08 9.45 -0.94
CA ALA A 45 21.40 8.09 -1.35
C ALA A 45 21.67 7.19 -0.14
N LYS A 46 20.69 6.34 0.21
CA LYS A 46 20.92 5.15 1.03
C LYS A 46 21.45 4.01 0.14
N THR A 47 22.24 3.10 0.70
CA THR A 47 22.60 1.83 0.04
C THR A 47 21.33 1.09 -0.37
N GLN A 48 21.23 0.74 -1.65
CA GLN A 48 20.13 -0.06 -2.17
C GLN A 48 20.26 -1.49 -1.62
N PHE A 49 19.25 -1.95 -0.89
CA PHE A 49 19.12 -3.35 -0.48
C PHE A 49 18.18 -4.04 -1.48
N LYS A 50 18.61 -5.18 -2.02
CA LYS A 50 17.76 -6.02 -2.87
C LYS A 50 17.15 -7.10 -1.99
N LEU A 51 15.83 -7.16 -1.97
CA LEU A 51 15.09 -8.24 -1.32
C LEU A 51 15.24 -9.52 -2.14
N ASP A 52 15.31 -10.66 -1.47
CA ASP A 52 15.21 -11.97 -2.12
C ASP A 52 13.77 -12.26 -2.57
N ALA A 53 13.57 -13.26 -3.42
CA ALA A 53 12.26 -13.65 -3.95
C ALA A 53 11.25 -13.98 -2.83
N ASP A 54 11.70 -14.69 -1.79
CA ASP A 54 10.85 -15.03 -0.64
C ASP A 54 10.46 -13.78 0.16
N GLU A 55 11.40 -12.85 0.36
CA GLU A 55 11.13 -11.57 1.04
C GLU A 55 10.17 -10.69 0.23
N LEU A 56 10.27 -10.72 -1.10
CA LEU A 56 9.34 -10.04 -2.00
C LEU A 56 7.94 -10.66 -1.94
N GLU A 57 7.82 -11.99 -1.92
CA GLU A 57 6.53 -12.70 -1.77
C GLU A 57 5.89 -12.33 -0.42
N GLN A 58 6.69 -12.32 0.66
CA GLN A 58 6.25 -11.92 2.00
C GLN A 58 5.81 -10.45 2.07
N ALA A 59 6.57 -9.54 1.48
CA ALA A 59 6.22 -8.13 1.41
C ALA A 59 4.93 -7.93 0.61
N HIS A 60 4.78 -8.62 -0.52
CA HIS A 60 3.60 -8.54 -1.36
C HIS A 60 2.34 -9.00 -0.62
N ILE A 61 2.36 -10.17 0.01
CA ILE A 61 1.20 -10.66 0.78
C ILE A 61 0.88 -9.76 1.97
N TYR A 62 1.91 -9.21 2.63
CA TYR A 62 1.70 -8.26 3.73
C TYR A 62 0.95 -7.02 3.26
N ILE A 63 1.34 -6.43 2.15
CA ILE A 63 0.65 -5.27 1.57
C ILE A 63 -0.80 -5.63 1.23
N LEU A 64 -1.05 -6.77 0.57
CA LEU A 64 -2.40 -7.20 0.22
C LEU A 64 -3.30 -7.38 1.44
N LYS A 65 -2.78 -7.92 2.55
CA LYS A 65 -3.53 -8.12 3.79
C LYS A 65 -3.86 -6.81 4.53
N ASN A 66 -3.09 -5.75 4.30
CA ASN A 66 -3.24 -4.46 4.98
C ASN A 66 -3.82 -3.35 4.09
N CYS A 67 -4.12 -3.64 2.82
CA CYS A 67 -4.71 -2.67 1.90
C CYS A 67 -6.24 -2.70 2.04
N ASP A 68 -6.84 -1.57 2.40
CA ASP A 68 -8.28 -1.45 2.65
C ASP A 68 -9.13 -1.87 1.43
N GLU A 69 -8.67 -1.50 0.23
CA GLU A 69 -9.32 -1.84 -1.03
C GLU A 69 -9.23 -3.33 -1.38
N VAL A 70 -8.30 -4.07 -0.77
CA VAL A 70 -8.13 -5.53 -0.96
C VAL A 70 -8.93 -6.34 0.06
N LEU A 71 -9.30 -5.77 1.21
CA LEU A 71 -10.09 -6.44 2.25
C LEU A 71 -11.40 -7.10 1.75
N PRO A 72 -12.19 -6.47 0.84
CA PRO A 72 -13.38 -7.11 0.28
C PRO A 72 -13.05 -8.40 -0.48
N TYR A 73 -11.93 -8.43 -1.19
CA TYR A 73 -11.49 -9.59 -1.97
C TYR A 73 -11.01 -10.74 -1.07
N LEU A 74 -10.34 -10.43 0.06
CA LEU A 74 -9.97 -11.43 1.05
C LEU A 74 -11.21 -12.13 1.62
N LYS A 75 -12.26 -11.35 1.91
CA LYS A 75 -13.55 -11.88 2.38
C LYS A 75 -14.25 -12.71 1.31
N GLU A 76 -14.31 -12.24 0.07
CA GLU A 76 -14.90 -12.96 -1.06
C GLU A 76 -14.19 -14.31 -1.30
N PHE A 77 -12.85 -14.32 -1.24
CA PHE A 77 -12.07 -15.53 -1.41
C PHE A 77 -12.34 -16.54 -0.30
N ALA A 78 -12.35 -16.10 0.96
CA ALA A 78 -12.61 -16.95 2.13
C ALA A 78 -14.04 -17.55 2.17
N GLN A 79 -15.00 -16.90 1.50
CA GLN A 79 -16.37 -17.40 1.35
C GLN A 79 -16.49 -18.40 0.20
N THR A 80 -15.84 -18.11 -0.93
CA THR A 80 -15.94 -18.94 -2.14
C THR A 80 -15.09 -20.21 -2.05
N HIS A 81 -14.00 -20.16 -1.30
CA HIS A 81 -13.04 -21.27 -1.15
C HIS A 81 -13.10 -21.85 0.26
N GLU A 82 -14.21 -22.51 0.61
CA GLU A 82 -14.34 -23.19 1.91
C GLU A 82 -13.24 -24.24 2.14
N ASN A 83 -12.79 -24.90 1.08
CA ASN A 83 -11.69 -25.86 1.10
C ASN A 83 -10.35 -25.22 1.47
N ALA A 84 -10.19 -23.90 1.27
CA ALA A 84 -8.97 -23.20 1.63
C ALA A 84 -8.79 -23.07 3.15
N ARG A 85 -9.85 -23.25 3.94
CA ARG A 85 -9.78 -23.18 5.42
C ARG A 85 -8.91 -24.26 6.06
N HIS A 86 -8.65 -25.35 5.34
CA HIS A 86 -7.78 -26.45 5.79
C HIS A 86 -6.35 -26.36 5.28
N LEU A 87 -6.02 -25.33 4.49
CA LEU A 87 -4.68 -25.14 3.94
C LEU A 87 -3.75 -24.48 4.97
N SER A 88 -2.44 -24.68 4.79
CA SER A 88 -1.44 -23.88 5.50
C SER A 88 -1.55 -22.42 5.07
N ASP A 89 -1.11 -21.47 5.91
CA ASP A 89 -1.16 -20.04 5.59
C ASP A 89 -0.41 -19.73 4.29
N VAL A 90 0.72 -20.40 4.04
CA VAL A 90 1.52 -20.26 2.81
C VAL A 90 0.72 -20.66 1.57
N GLU A 91 0.07 -21.83 1.62
CA GLU A 91 -0.70 -22.34 0.47
C GLU A 91 -1.97 -21.51 0.26
N TRP A 92 -2.62 -21.07 1.35
CA TRP A 92 -3.75 -20.15 1.29
C TRP A 92 -3.36 -18.83 0.62
N ASN A 93 -2.23 -18.22 1.03
CA ASN A 93 -1.73 -16.97 0.46
C ASN A 93 -1.44 -17.11 -1.04
N ARG A 94 -0.80 -18.22 -1.46
CA ARG A 94 -0.51 -18.48 -2.88
C ARG A 94 -1.77 -18.62 -3.71
N GLN A 95 -2.77 -19.36 -3.22
CA GLN A 95 -4.05 -19.51 -3.91
C GLN A 95 -4.81 -18.18 -3.98
N PHE A 96 -4.79 -17.41 -2.88
CA PHE A 96 -5.38 -16.08 -2.85
C PHE A 96 -4.73 -15.15 -3.87
N ILE A 97 -3.41 -15.06 -3.92
CA ILE A 97 -2.69 -14.19 -4.87
C ILE A 97 -3.05 -14.54 -6.31
N LYS A 98 -3.05 -15.83 -6.65
CA LYS A 98 -3.42 -16.32 -7.98
C LYS A 98 -4.87 -15.96 -8.32
N TRP A 99 -5.80 -16.25 -7.42
CA TRP A 99 -7.21 -15.93 -7.61
C TRP A 99 -7.45 -14.42 -7.71
N PHE A 100 -6.80 -13.62 -6.87
CA PHE A 100 -6.91 -12.18 -6.84
C PHE A 100 -6.45 -11.55 -8.16
N LYS A 101 -5.33 -12.02 -8.70
CA LYS A 101 -4.84 -11.61 -10.03
C LYS A 101 -5.86 -11.86 -11.13
N ASP A 102 -6.44 -13.06 -11.17
CA ASP A 102 -7.44 -13.41 -12.18
C ASP A 102 -8.74 -12.62 -11.99
N ARG A 103 -9.17 -12.42 -10.74
CA ARG A 103 -10.37 -11.66 -10.39
C ARG A 103 -10.27 -10.20 -10.80
N VAL A 104 -9.17 -9.53 -10.45
CA VAL A 104 -8.92 -8.13 -10.81
C VAL A 104 -8.79 -7.99 -12.33
N ALA A 105 -8.12 -8.92 -13.02
CA ALA A 105 -8.02 -8.91 -14.48
C ALA A 105 -9.39 -9.05 -15.17
N GLN A 106 -10.33 -9.80 -14.59
CA GLN A 106 -11.70 -9.88 -15.09
C GLN A 106 -12.49 -8.59 -14.87
N LEU A 107 -12.33 -7.96 -13.70
CA LEU A 107 -13.01 -6.71 -13.37
C LEU A 107 -12.49 -5.53 -14.19
N TYR A 108 -11.17 -5.48 -14.43
CA TYR A 108 -10.54 -4.45 -15.27
C TYR A 108 -11.07 -4.42 -16.71
N LYS A 109 -11.52 -5.57 -17.24
CA LYS A 109 -12.17 -5.61 -18.57
C LYS A 109 -13.50 -4.87 -18.62
N ARG A 110 -14.16 -4.68 -17.47
CA ARG A 110 -15.48 -4.04 -17.35
C ARG A 110 -15.36 -2.61 -16.84
N ASP A 111 -14.38 -2.35 -15.99
CA ASP A 111 -14.11 -1.03 -15.41
C ASP A 111 -12.64 -0.66 -15.58
N CYS A 112 -12.40 0.39 -16.37
CA CYS A 112 -11.07 0.96 -16.61
C CYS A 112 -10.78 2.16 -15.70
N SER A 113 -11.38 2.19 -14.49
CA SER A 113 -11.08 3.20 -13.48
C SER A 113 -9.61 3.13 -13.04
N ARG A 114 -9.08 4.27 -12.59
CA ARG A 114 -7.70 4.37 -12.13
C ARG A 114 -7.41 3.51 -10.89
N ILE A 115 -8.41 3.36 -10.01
CA ILE A 115 -8.36 2.39 -8.90
C ILE A 115 -8.16 0.96 -9.42
N MET A 116 -8.86 0.58 -10.49
CA MET A 116 -8.74 -0.77 -11.04
C MET A 116 -7.39 -0.98 -11.75
N GLU A 117 -6.84 0.04 -12.39
CA GLU A 117 -5.46 0.01 -12.93
C GLU A 117 -4.42 -0.20 -11.82
N ASP A 118 -4.58 0.51 -10.70
CA ASP A 118 -3.74 0.38 -9.52
C ASP A 118 -3.90 -1.00 -8.86
N LEU A 119 -5.12 -1.51 -8.72
CA LEU A 119 -5.38 -2.86 -8.23
C LEU A 119 -4.78 -3.92 -9.16
N LEU A 120 -4.84 -3.72 -10.48
CA LEU A 120 -4.25 -4.64 -11.45
C LEU A 120 -2.74 -4.69 -11.29
N SER A 121 -2.10 -3.53 -11.11
CA SER A 121 -0.67 -3.43 -10.83
C SER A 121 -0.32 -4.11 -9.51
N LEU A 122 -1.08 -3.84 -8.44
CA LEU A 122 -0.91 -4.45 -7.12
C LEU A 122 -1.08 -5.98 -7.17
N SER A 123 -2.00 -6.50 -7.98
CA SER A 123 -2.25 -7.93 -8.12
C SER A 123 -1.10 -8.70 -8.79
N ARG A 124 -0.29 -8.01 -9.60
CA ARG A 124 0.86 -8.59 -10.31
C ARG A 124 2.09 -8.72 -9.43
N GLY A 125 2.13 -8.00 -8.31
CA GLY A 125 3.24 -8.02 -7.36
C GLY A 125 4.46 -7.21 -7.80
N PRO A 126 5.46 -7.10 -6.92
CA PRO A 126 6.72 -6.45 -7.23
C PRO A 126 7.48 -7.22 -8.31
N THR A 127 8.09 -6.50 -9.26
CA THR A 127 8.89 -7.05 -10.37
C THR A 127 10.39 -6.89 -10.09
#